data_AF-A0A9W6ZLT5-F1
#
_entry.id   AF-A0A9W6ZLT5-F1
#
_cell.length_a   1.000
_cell.length_b   1.000
_cell.length_c   1.000
_cell.angle_alpha   90.00
_cell.angle_beta   90.00
_cell.angle_gamma   90.00
#
_symmetry.space_group_name_H-M   'P 1'
#
loop_
_entity.id
_entity.type
_entity.pdbx_description
1 polymer ?
#
loop_
_entity_poly.entity_id
_entity_poly.type
_entity_poly.pdbx_seq_one_letter_code
_entity_poly.pdbx_strand_id
1 'polypeptide(L)'
;MTTVVGHVSDPITITLVGGGNSTHCLAPLISSAGSSYTLQILTRKPSLWSPELEVINQDLNWMNCSSIKCRPRIITDKPEMVIPGSDIIWFAGVPIHHNPALLEMIKPHLNPNRHVFIGSICCYGGFEWVVRRTLGPGNYSCFGTNLIPWCCGTKEYGKTGVIFGAKRLLRVVTSEGKDRLRLKEKVRRWEERMTITRSEAMRMLSSSSEH
;
A
#
# COMPACT_ATOMS: atom_id res chain seq x y z
N MET A 1 15.67 -37.69 -5.25
CA MET A 1 14.54 -36.95 -4.64
C MET A 1 15.13 -35.77 -3.89
N THR A 2 15.14 -34.59 -4.50
CA THR A 2 15.72 -33.39 -3.90
C THR A 2 14.59 -32.59 -3.28
N THR A 3 14.55 -32.56 -1.95
CA THR A 3 13.57 -31.82 -1.16
C THR A 3 13.70 -30.33 -1.47
N VAL A 4 12.69 -29.76 -2.12
CA VAL A 4 12.56 -28.31 -2.27
C VAL A 4 12.16 -27.76 -0.91
N VAL A 5 13.13 -27.27 -0.15
CA VAL A 5 12.89 -26.48 1.06
C VAL A 5 12.08 -25.26 0.62
N GLY A 6 10.85 -25.14 1.13
CA GLY A 6 9.94 -24.06 0.76
C GLY A 6 10.61 -22.71 0.98
N HIS A 7 10.79 -21.94 -0.09
CA HIS A 7 11.14 -20.52 0.03
C HIS A 7 10.00 -19.85 0.79
N VAL A 8 10.24 -19.48 2.05
CA VAL A 8 9.51 -18.38 2.65
C VAL A 8 9.94 -17.15 1.87
N SER A 9 9.13 -16.76 0.88
CA SER A 9 9.40 -15.57 0.07
C SER A 9 9.48 -14.36 0.99
N ASP A 10 10.51 -13.52 0.82
CA ASP A 10 10.66 -12.28 1.59
C ASP A 10 9.35 -11.45 1.58
N PRO A 11 9.01 -10.78 2.69
CA PRO A 11 7.83 -9.92 2.74
C PRO A 11 7.84 -8.87 1.64
N ILE A 12 6.67 -8.65 1.00
CA ILE A 12 6.50 -7.61 -0.01
C ILE A 12 6.67 -6.24 0.67
N THR A 13 7.62 -5.46 0.20
CA THR A 13 7.90 -4.13 0.75
C THR A 13 7.10 -3.06 0.01
N ILE A 14 6.24 -2.35 0.74
CA ILE A 14 5.38 -1.28 0.24
C ILE A 14 5.81 0.05 0.84
N THR A 15 6.20 0.99 -0.01
CA THR A 15 6.48 2.37 0.36
C THR A 15 5.30 3.26 -0.02
N LEU A 16 4.63 3.83 0.99
CA LEU A 16 3.61 4.86 0.77
C LEU A 16 4.28 6.22 0.62
N VAL A 17 3.98 6.90 -0.48
CA VAL A 17 4.46 8.25 -0.75
C VAL A 17 3.36 9.25 -0.39
N GLY A 18 3.72 10.25 0.42
CA GLY A 18 2.85 11.33 0.87
C GLY A 18 2.30 11.13 2.27
N GLY A 19 1.81 12.24 2.85
CA GLY A 19 1.33 12.29 4.23
C GLY A 19 -0.11 12.77 4.39
N GLY A 20 -0.94 12.68 3.35
CA GLY A 20 -2.36 13.05 3.39
C GLY A 20 -3.27 11.98 4.01
N ASN A 21 -4.59 12.22 3.94
CA ASN A 21 -5.64 11.38 4.53
C ASN A 21 -5.52 9.91 4.12
N SER A 22 -5.30 9.65 2.83
CA SER A 22 -5.23 8.28 2.31
C SER A 22 -4.02 7.51 2.84
N THR A 23 -2.88 8.15 3.08
CA THR A 23 -1.73 7.47 3.73
C THR A 23 -2.09 7.06 5.16
N HIS A 24 -2.72 7.95 5.94
CA HIS A 24 -3.14 7.65 7.31
C HIS A 24 -4.14 6.49 7.39
N CYS A 25 -4.95 6.29 6.35
CA CYS A 25 -5.91 5.18 6.30
C CYS A 25 -5.27 3.90 5.75
N LEU A 26 -4.51 3.99 4.66
CA LEU A 26 -3.94 2.84 3.96
C LEU A 26 -2.81 2.17 4.76
N ALA A 27 -2.02 2.93 5.52
CA ALA A 27 -0.90 2.37 6.29
C ALA A 27 -1.35 1.27 7.28
N PRO A 28 -2.29 1.53 8.22
CA PRO A 28 -2.75 0.48 9.14
C PRO A 28 -3.40 -0.71 8.43
N LEU A 29 -4.13 -0.44 7.36
CA LEU A 29 -4.74 -1.48 6.52
C LEU A 29 -3.65 -2.40 5.90
N ILE A 30 -2.62 -1.85 5.27
CA ILE A 30 -1.53 -2.69 4.70
C ILE A 30 -0.94 -3.63 5.76
N SER A 31 -0.70 -3.13 6.96
CA SER A 31 -0.13 -3.94 8.03
C SER A 31 -1.08 -5.00 8.59
N SER A 32 -2.40 -4.80 8.54
CA SER A 32 -3.36 -5.81 9.02
C SER A 32 -3.46 -7.04 8.11
N ALA A 33 -2.94 -6.96 6.88
CA ALA A 33 -2.92 -8.11 5.96
C ALA A 33 -1.91 -9.20 6.34
N GLY A 34 -1.11 -8.97 7.38
CA GLY A 34 -0.20 -9.94 7.99
C GLY A 34 1.27 -9.69 7.70
N SER A 35 2.13 -10.57 8.21
CA SER A 35 3.59 -10.49 8.13
C SER A 35 4.16 -10.61 6.71
N SER A 36 3.33 -10.92 5.72
CA SER A 36 3.72 -10.95 4.30
C SER A 36 4.00 -9.56 3.72
N TYR A 37 3.72 -8.48 4.45
CA TYR A 37 3.92 -7.10 3.99
C TYR A 37 4.79 -6.30 4.96
N THR A 38 5.77 -5.58 4.42
CA THR A 38 6.56 -4.59 5.15
C THR A 38 6.13 -3.19 4.71
N LEU A 39 5.67 -2.37 5.65
CA LEU A 39 5.22 -1.01 5.40
C LEU A 39 6.34 0.02 5.64
N GLN A 40 6.51 0.96 4.71
CA GLN A 40 7.39 2.11 4.82
C GLN A 40 6.65 3.38 4.38
N ILE A 41 7.03 4.55 4.92
CA ILE A 41 6.39 5.83 4.57
C ILE A 41 7.46 6.86 4.19
N LEU A 42 7.30 7.44 3.00
CA LEU A 42 8.06 8.58 2.51
C LEU A 42 7.18 9.84 2.57
N THR A 43 7.49 10.77 3.47
CA THR A 43 6.70 11.98 3.73
C THR A 43 7.61 13.17 4.01
N ARG A 44 7.17 14.39 3.69
CA ARG A 44 7.95 15.62 3.90
C ARG A 44 8.07 16.06 5.37
N LYS A 45 7.29 15.45 6.27
CA LYS A 45 7.21 15.85 7.69
C LYS A 45 7.33 14.65 8.62
N PRO A 46 8.38 13.81 8.50
CA PRO A 46 8.48 12.56 9.26
C PRO A 46 8.53 12.80 10.78
N SER A 47 9.10 13.94 11.21
CA SER A 47 9.18 14.33 12.63
C SER A 47 7.83 14.58 13.29
N LEU A 48 6.76 14.78 12.51
CA LEU A 48 5.40 14.95 13.02
C LEU A 48 4.64 13.61 13.12
N TRP A 49 5.25 12.51 12.70
CA TRP A 49 4.59 11.21 12.66
C TRP A 49 4.94 10.38 13.90
N SER A 50 3.90 9.77 14.46
CA SER A 50 4.02 8.77 15.51
C SER A 50 4.62 7.47 14.95
N PRO A 51 5.43 6.73 15.72
CA PRO A 51 5.89 5.40 15.32
C PRO A 51 4.76 4.36 15.28
N GLU A 52 3.64 4.65 15.95
CA GLU A 52 2.42 3.83 15.91
C GLU A 52 1.27 4.65 15.30
N LEU A 53 0.64 4.08 14.27
CA LEU A 53 -0.47 4.67 13.54
C LEU A 53 -1.75 3.90 13.78
N GLU A 54 -2.89 4.58 13.62
CA GLU A 54 -4.21 3.99 13.72
C GLU A 54 -5.13 4.50 12.61
N VAL A 55 -6.02 3.64 12.13
CA VAL A 55 -7.19 4.05 11.36
C VAL A 55 -8.44 3.66 12.12
N ILE A 56 -9.34 4.62 12.31
CA ILE A 56 -10.68 4.38 12.84
C ILE A 56 -11.61 4.10 11.64
N ASN A 57 -12.35 3.01 11.70
CA ASN A 57 -13.34 2.65 10.69
C ASN A 57 -14.75 2.84 11.23
N GLN A 58 -15.51 3.72 10.59
CA GLN A 58 -16.92 3.97 10.91
C GLN A 58 -17.88 3.17 10.01
N ASP A 59 -17.36 2.53 8.95
CA ASP A 59 -18.14 1.71 8.02
C ASP A 59 -18.02 0.22 8.39
N LEU A 60 -18.74 -0.18 9.43
CA LEU A 60 -18.73 -1.57 9.92
C LEU A 60 -19.35 -2.57 8.92
N ASN A 61 -20.16 -2.07 7.99
CA ASN A 61 -20.73 -2.87 6.90
C ASN A 61 -19.69 -3.20 5.82
N TRP A 62 -18.60 -2.44 5.74
CA TRP A 62 -17.47 -2.76 4.86
C TRP A 62 -16.46 -3.66 5.55
N MET A 63 -16.12 -3.34 6.79
CA MET A 63 -15.15 -4.09 7.58
C MET A 63 -15.63 -4.13 9.02
N ASN A 64 -15.88 -5.33 9.56
CA ASN A 64 -16.36 -5.52 10.94
C ASN A 64 -15.21 -5.39 11.96
N CYS A 65 -14.54 -4.24 11.92
CA CYS A 65 -13.43 -3.85 12.78
C CYS A 65 -13.48 -2.32 12.91
N SER A 66 -13.53 -1.82 14.14
CA SER A 66 -13.69 -0.38 14.42
C SER A 66 -12.38 0.40 14.41
N SER A 67 -11.24 -0.25 14.65
CA SER A 67 -9.93 0.35 14.43
C SER A 67 -8.83 -0.67 14.17
N ILE A 68 -7.82 -0.23 13.43
CA ILE A 68 -6.63 -1.03 13.10
C ILE A 68 -5.41 -0.18 13.38
N LYS A 69 -4.42 -0.78 14.05
CA LYS A 69 -3.15 -0.14 14.38
C LYS A 69 -2.00 -0.76 13.61
N CYS A 70 -0.96 0.03 13.35
CA CYS A 70 0.29 -0.48 12.80
C CYS A 70 1.51 0.28 13.26
N ARG A 71 2.69 -0.31 13.02
CA ARG A 71 3.99 0.32 13.16
C ARG A 71 4.73 0.17 11.83
N PRO A 72 4.84 1.23 11.02
CA PRO A 72 5.68 1.20 9.83
C PRO A 72 7.13 0.86 10.22
N ARG A 73 7.85 0.15 9.35
CA ARG A 73 9.28 -0.13 9.55
C ARG A 73 10.09 1.16 9.65
N ILE A 74 9.73 2.14 8.82
CA ILE A 74 10.38 3.44 8.77
C ILE A 74 9.42 4.50 8.24
N ILE A 75 9.53 5.71 8.80
CA ILE A 75 8.87 6.93 8.32
C ILE A 75 10.00 7.96 8.11
N THR A 76 10.17 8.46 6.89
CA THR A 76 11.32 9.30 6.53
C THR A 76 10.96 10.30 5.43
N ASP A 77 11.79 11.33 5.27
CA ASP A 77 11.83 12.23 4.12
C ASP A 77 12.94 11.88 3.12
N LYS A 78 13.73 10.84 3.41
CA LYS A 78 14.89 10.40 2.62
C LYS A 78 14.56 9.23 1.69
N PRO A 79 14.44 9.44 0.37
CA PRO A 79 14.10 8.38 -0.57
C PRO A 79 15.14 7.25 -0.63
N GLU A 80 16.43 7.55 -0.44
CA GLU A 80 17.52 6.57 -0.43
C GLU A 80 17.36 5.47 0.62
N MET A 81 16.59 5.72 1.68
CA MET A 81 16.37 4.76 2.76
C MET A 81 15.26 3.74 2.46
N VAL A 82 14.36 4.05 1.52
CA VAL A 82 13.11 3.29 1.33
C VAL A 82 12.93 2.77 -0.10
N ILE A 83 13.33 3.57 -1.10
CA ILE A 83 13.10 3.26 -2.50
C ILE A 83 13.90 2.04 -3.01
N PRO A 84 15.20 1.84 -2.66
CA PRO A 84 15.99 0.73 -3.23
C PRO A 84 15.44 -0.67 -2.92
N GLY A 85 14.73 -0.81 -1.79
CA GLY A 85 14.15 -2.07 -1.32
C GLY A 85 12.65 -2.24 -1.60
N SER A 86 12.02 -1.28 -2.29
CA SER A 86 10.57 -1.30 -2.52
C SER A 86 10.16 -2.26 -3.63
N ASP A 87 9.15 -3.09 -3.37
CA ASP A 87 8.41 -3.83 -4.41
C ASP A 87 7.28 -2.99 -4.99
N ILE A 88 6.67 -2.16 -4.14
CA ILE A 88 5.55 -1.29 -4.48
C ILE A 88 5.83 0.11 -3.94
N ILE A 89 5.77 1.11 -4.81
CA ILE A 89 5.80 2.54 -4.47
C ILE A 89 4.39 3.08 -4.76
N TRP A 90 3.65 3.44 -3.71
CA TRP A 90 2.25 3.82 -3.82
C TRP A 90 2.02 5.27 -3.38
N PHE A 91 1.73 6.13 -4.35
CA PHE A 91 1.34 7.52 -4.17
C PHE A 91 -0.08 7.57 -3.60
N ALA A 92 -0.17 7.64 -2.27
CA ALA A 92 -1.43 7.57 -1.54
C ALA A 92 -1.85 8.94 -1.01
N GLY A 93 -0.97 9.65 -0.33
CA GLY A 93 -1.30 10.88 0.39
C GLY A 93 -0.79 12.15 -0.29
N VAL A 94 -0.87 12.23 -1.62
CA VAL A 94 -0.30 13.34 -2.40
C VAL A 94 -1.30 13.86 -3.44
N PRO A 95 -1.50 15.18 -3.54
CA PRO A 95 -2.08 15.82 -4.72
C PRO A 95 -1.32 15.51 -6.01
N ILE A 96 -2.03 15.20 -7.10
CA ILE A 96 -1.44 14.71 -8.36
C ILE A 96 -0.37 15.63 -8.97
N HIS A 97 -0.50 16.95 -8.81
CA HIS A 97 0.44 17.92 -9.38
C HIS A 97 1.86 17.81 -8.80
N HIS A 98 2.03 17.12 -7.66
CA HIS A 98 3.34 16.83 -7.10
C HIS A 98 3.99 15.57 -7.66
N ASN A 99 3.26 14.71 -8.40
CA ASN A 99 3.79 13.46 -8.92
C ASN A 99 5.08 13.65 -9.73
N PRO A 100 5.22 14.61 -10.67
CA PRO A 100 6.46 14.80 -11.41
C PRO A 100 7.67 15.05 -10.50
N ALA A 101 7.55 15.97 -9.54
CA ALA A 101 8.64 16.32 -8.64
C ALA A 101 9.02 15.17 -7.70
N LEU A 102 8.02 14.44 -7.20
CA LEU A 102 8.26 13.24 -6.38
C LEU A 102 8.90 12.11 -7.18
N LEU A 103 8.50 11.93 -8.45
CA LEU A 103 9.08 10.94 -9.35
C LEU A 103 10.55 11.24 -9.65
N GLU A 104 10.91 12.51 -9.89
CA GLU A 104 12.31 12.92 -10.06
C GLU A 104 13.12 12.66 -8.79
N MET A 105 12.56 12.92 -7.62
CA MET A 105 13.22 12.66 -6.33
C MET A 105 13.48 11.15 -6.10
N ILE A 106 12.55 10.26 -6.46
CA ILE A 106 12.75 8.81 -6.25
C ILE A 106 13.62 8.16 -7.32
N LYS A 107 13.66 8.72 -8.53
CA LYS A 107 14.37 8.18 -9.70
C LYS A 107 15.82 7.73 -9.41
N PRO A 108 16.69 8.54 -8.78
CA PRO A 108 18.08 8.15 -8.55
C PRO A 108 18.24 6.98 -7.56
N HIS A 109 17.18 6.59 -6.84
CA HIS A 109 17.22 5.54 -5.82
C HIS A 109 16.52 4.24 -6.26
N LEU A 110 15.96 4.20 -7.47
CA LEU A 110 15.38 2.98 -8.03
C LEU A 110 16.46 1.93 -8.27
N ASN A 111 16.21 0.70 -7.82
CA ASN A 111 17.12 -0.41 -8.05
C ASN A 111 16.89 -0.98 -9.47
N PRO A 112 17.85 -0.86 -10.40
CA PRO A 112 17.66 -1.32 -11.78
C PRO A 112 17.50 -2.84 -11.91
N ASN A 113 17.99 -3.60 -10.92
CA ASN A 113 17.94 -5.06 -10.91
C ASN A 113 16.64 -5.61 -10.31
N ARG A 114 15.78 -4.73 -9.76
CA ARG A 114 14.50 -5.12 -9.16
C ARG A 114 13.35 -4.61 -10.02
N HIS A 115 12.34 -5.45 -10.22
CA HIS A 115 11.08 -4.98 -10.80
C HIS A 115 10.27 -4.27 -9.71
N VAL A 116 9.84 -3.03 -9.96
CA VAL A 116 9.04 -2.25 -9.01
C VAL A 116 7.68 -1.86 -9.58
N PHE A 117 6.64 -1.95 -8.76
CA PHE A 117 5.33 -1.40 -9.08
C PHE A 117 5.24 0.04 -8.62
N ILE A 118 4.85 0.95 -9.50
CA ILE A 118 4.66 2.35 -9.19
C ILE A 118 3.19 2.69 -9.42
N GLY A 119 2.48 3.14 -8.39
CA GLY A 119 1.05 3.39 -8.54
C GLY A 119 0.51 4.51 -7.70
N SER A 120 -0.74 4.85 -7.96
CA SER A 120 -1.46 5.90 -7.25
C SER A 120 -2.80 5.39 -6.72
N ILE A 121 -3.17 5.83 -5.51
CA ILE A 121 -4.46 5.53 -4.88
C ILE A 121 -5.62 6.32 -5.50
N CYS A 122 -5.32 7.23 -6.42
CA CYS A 122 -6.30 7.85 -7.30
C CYS A 122 -5.57 8.21 -8.60
N CYS A 123 -5.57 7.24 -9.51
CA CYS A 123 -4.90 7.36 -10.78
C CYS A 123 -5.80 8.13 -11.76
N TYR A 124 -5.59 9.43 -11.82
CA TYR A 124 -6.19 10.25 -12.87
C TYR A 124 -5.56 9.90 -14.22
N GLY A 125 -6.29 10.18 -15.30
CA GLY A 125 -5.79 9.99 -16.66
C GLY A 125 -4.40 10.59 -16.85
N GLY A 126 -3.46 9.80 -17.37
CA GLY A 126 -2.09 10.25 -17.66
C GLY A 126 -1.04 9.97 -16.59
N PHE A 127 -1.35 9.36 -15.44
CA PHE A 127 -0.34 9.01 -14.42
C PHE A 127 0.83 8.20 -15.01
N GLU A 128 0.54 7.14 -15.77
CA GLU A 128 1.58 6.32 -16.41
C GLU A 128 2.42 7.13 -17.40
N TRP A 129 1.83 8.09 -18.12
CA TRP A 129 2.57 8.97 -19.01
C TRP A 129 3.53 9.88 -18.24
N VAL A 130 3.11 10.40 -17.09
CA VAL A 130 3.98 11.18 -16.20
C VAL A 130 5.13 10.31 -15.69
N VAL A 131 4.84 9.09 -15.21
CA VAL A 131 5.87 8.14 -14.77
C VAL A 131 6.88 7.86 -15.88
N ARG A 132 6.40 7.49 -17.09
CA ARG A 132 7.27 7.17 -18.23
C ARG A 132 8.09 8.36 -18.70
N ARG A 133 7.50 9.56 -18.72
CA ARG A 133 8.19 10.80 -19.09
C ARG A 133 9.31 11.14 -18.10
N THR A 134 9.04 11.00 -16.81
CA THR A 134 9.99 11.38 -15.74
C THR A 134 11.09 10.31 -15.55
N LEU A 135 10.71 9.05 -15.43
CA LEU A 135 11.66 7.97 -15.13
C LEU A 135 12.40 7.47 -16.38
N GLY A 136 11.82 7.61 -17.57
CA GLY A 136 12.34 7.01 -18.79
C GLY A 136 12.20 5.48 -18.78
N PRO A 137 12.92 4.76 -19.66
CA PRO A 137 12.95 3.30 -19.66
C PRO A 137 13.44 2.75 -18.31
N GLY A 138 12.84 1.65 -17.84
CA GLY A 138 13.25 1.02 -16.59
C GLY A 138 12.50 -0.27 -16.29
N ASN A 139 12.89 -0.93 -15.20
CA ASN A 139 12.28 -2.18 -14.76
C ASN A 139 11.10 -1.89 -13.80
N TYR A 140 10.04 -1.30 -14.32
CA TYR A 140 8.85 -0.97 -13.53
C TYR A 140 7.55 -1.18 -14.30
N SER A 141 6.47 -1.38 -13.57
CA SER A 141 5.09 -1.39 -14.10
C SER A 141 4.25 -0.37 -13.34
N CYS A 142 3.35 0.32 -14.05
CA CYS A 142 2.43 1.23 -13.39
C CYS A 142 1.15 0.50 -12.96
N PHE A 143 0.53 0.99 -11.89
CA PHE A 143 -0.82 0.59 -11.50
C PHE A 143 -1.59 1.75 -10.90
N GLY A 144 -2.89 1.59 -10.73
CA GLY A 144 -3.66 2.58 -10.01
C GLY A 144 -5.11 2.22 -9.84
N THR A 145 -5.71 2.79 -8.81
CA THR A 145 -7.15 2.72 -8.58
C THR A 145 -7.83 3.86 -9.32
N ASN A 146 -9.03 3.63 -9.83
CA ASN A 146 -9.79 4.64 -10.55
C ASN A 146 -10.30 5.79 -9.65
N LEU A 147 -10.41 5.55 -8.33
CA LEU A 147 -10.83 6.53 -7.32
C LEU A 147 -10.04 6.28 -6.03
N ILE A 148 -10.08 7.25 -5.10
CA ILE A 148 -9.71 7.01 -3.70
C ILE A 148 -10.69 5.97 -3.13
N PRO A 149 -10.23 4.87 -2.52
CA PRO A 149 -11.10 3.78 -2.05
C PRO A 149 -12.13 4.20 -1.00
N TRP A 150 -11.83 5.25 -0.22
CA TRP A 150 -12.63 5.67 0.93
C TRP A 150 -13.03 7.15 0.84
N CYS A 151 -14.16 7.49 1.45
CA CYS A 151 -14.35 8.80 2.05
C CYS A 151 -13.59 8.79 3.38
N CYS A 152 -12.52 9.58 3.47
CA CYS A 152 -11.63 9.52 4.61
C CYS A 152 -11.04 10.88 5.02
N GLY A 153 -10.60 10.95 6.26
CA GLY A 153 -9.99 12.12 6.88
C GLY A 153 -8.80 11.76 7.77
N THR A 154 -8.13 12.78 8.27
CA THR A 154 -7.12 12.67 9.32
C THR A 154 -7.69 13.30 10.59
N LYS A 155 -7.79 12.52 11.67
CA LYS A 155 -8.22 13.00 12.98
C LYS A 155 -7.06 13.64 13.74
N GLU A 156 -5.90 12.98 13.72
CA GLU A 156 -4.65 13.48 14.30
C GLU A 156 -3.53 13.29 13.28
N TYR A 157 -2.93 14.38 12.83
CA TYR A 157 -1.87 14.31 11.81
C TYR A 157 -0.67 13.52 12.33
N GLY A 158 -0.14 12.65 11.48
CA GLY A 158 0.96 11.76 11.80
C GLY A 158 0.58 10.56 12.66
N LYS A 159 -0.70 10.36 13.00
CA LYS A 159 -1.11 9.31 13.94
C LYS A 159 -2.41 8.61 13.60
N THR A 160 -3.51 9.35 13.41
CA THR A 160 -4.85 8.75 13.32
C THR A 160 -5.60 9.18 12.06
N GLY A 161 -5.86 8.21 11.17
CA GLY A 161 -6.79 8.32 10.05
C GLY A 161 -8.22 7.93 10.44
N VAL A 162 -9.20 8.34 9.64
CA VAL A 162 -10.61 7.95 9.79
C VAL A 162 -11.20 7.60 8.44
N ILE A 163 -11.84 6.43 8.35
CA ILE A 163 -12.66 6.00 7.22
C ILE A 163 -14.12 6.22 7.61
N PHE A 164 -14.79 7.14 6.92
CA PHE A 164 -16.21 7.41 7.09
C PHE A 164 -17.07 6.42 6.30
N GLY A 165 -16.58 6.02 5.12
CA GLY A 165 -17.29 5.13 4.21
C GLY A 165 -16.36 4.58 3.14
N ALA A 166 -16.47 3.29 2.85
CA ALA A 166 -15.70 2.63 1.81
C ALA A 166 -16.50 2.46 0.52
N LYS A 167 -15.85 2.58 -0.64
CA LYS A 167 -16.46 2.21 -1.91
C LYS A 167 -16.64 0.69 -1.94
N ARG A 168 -17.82 0.23 -2.35
CA ARG A 168 -18.12 -1.21 -2.51
C ARG A 168 -17.55 -1.80 -3.80
N LEU A 169 -17.22 -0.95 -4.76
CA LEU A 169 -16.54 -1.33 -6.00
C LEU A 169 -15.42 -0.34 -6.30
N LEU A 170 -14.23 -0.88 -6.49
CA LEU A 170 -13.05 -0.15 -6.94
C LEU A 170 -12.43 -0.88 -8.12
N ARG A 171 -11.96 -0.15 -9.13
CA ARG A 171 -11.26 -0.73 -10.28
C ARG A 171 -9.78 -0.44 -10.17
N VAL A 172 -8.97 -1.49 -10.31
CA VAL A 172 -7.52 -1.40 -10.40
C VAL A 172 -7.09 -1.69 -11.83
N VAL A 173 -6.26 -0.80 -12.37
CA VAL A 173 -5.65 -0.95 -13.70
C VAL A 173 -4.16 -1.13 -13.51
N THR A 174 -3.56 -1.97 -14.34
CA THR A 174 -2.11 -2.19 -14.45
C THR A 174 -1.68 -1.86 -15.87
N SER A 175 -0.42 -1.43 -16.05
CA SER A 175 0.16 -1.15 -17.36
C SER A 175 -0.05 -2.31 -18.33
N GLU A 176 -0.34 -1.98 -19.59
CA GLU A 176 -0.63 -2.93 -20.67
C GLU A 176 -1.86 -3.83 -20.44
N GLY A 177 -2.66 -3.59 -19.40
CA GLY A 177 -3.79 -4.45 -19.02
C GLY A 177 -3.39 -5.82 -18.50
N LYS A 178 -2.09 -6.11 -18.42
CA LYS A 178 -1.54 -7.41 -17.99
C LYS A 178 -1.33 -7.39 -16.49
N ASP A 179 -1.68 -8.49 -15.82
CA ASP A 179 -1.46 -8.66 -14.38
C ASP A 179 -0.26 -9.59 -14.11
N ARG A 180 0.91 -9.23 -14.67
CA ARG A 180 2.08 -10.14 -14.75
C ARG A 180 2.59 -10.66 -13.40
N LEU A 181 2.38 -9.93 -12.31
CA LEU A 181 2.72 -10.37 -10.94
C LEU A 181 1.49 -10.60 -10.06
N ARG A 182 0.32 -10.82 -10.69
CA ARG A 182 -0.95 -11.06 -10.01
C ARG A 182 -1.25 -9.94 -9.00
N LEU A 183 -0.92 -8.69 -9.33
CA LEU A 183 -1.17 -7.53 -8.47
C LEU A 183 -2.65 -7.37 -8.20
N LYS A 184 -3.53 -7.59 -9.21
CA LYS A 184 -4.98 -7.56 -8.98
C LYS A 184 -5.38 -8.66 -8.02
N GLU A 185 -4.80 -9.86 -8.14
CA GLU A 185 -5.01 -10.95 -7.18
C GLU A 185 -4.48 -10.60 -5.78
N LYS A 186 -3.32 -9.95 -5.67
CA LYS A 186 -2.71 -9.53 -4.39
C LYS A 186 -3.55 -8.45 -3.71
N VAL A 187 -4.01 -7.45 -4.45
CA VAL A 187 -4.93 -6.40 -3.96
C VAL A 187 -6.27 -7.02 -3.57
N ARG A 188 -6.81 -7.93 -4.39
CA ARG A 188 -8.06 -8.65 -4.06
C ARG A 188 -7.91 -9.50 -2.82
N ARG A 189 -6.83 -10.29 -2.69
CA ARG A 189 -6.52 -11.09 -1.49
C ARG A 189 -6.31 -10.21 -0.26
N TRP A 190 -5.72 -9.03 -0.45
CA TRP A 190 -5.56 -8.03 0.61
C TRP A 190 -6.93 -7.53 1.10
N GLU A 191 -7.83 -7.15 0.20
CA GLU A 191 -9.22 -6.79 0.54
C GLU A 191 -9.97 -7.97 1.18
N GLU A 192 -9.90 -9.17 0.59
CA GLU A 192 -10.53 -10.37 1.13
C GLU A 192 -10.09 -10.64 2.57
N ARG A 193 -8.79 -10.57 2.87
CA ARG A 193 -8.25 -10.75 4.23
C ARG A 193 -8.72 -9.69 5.23
N MET A 194 -9.06 -8.49 4.78
CA MET A 194 -9.65 -7.46 5.64
C MET A 194 -11.13 -7.68 5.89
N THR A 195 -11.83 -8.22 4.91
CA THR A 195 -13.27 -8.50 4.99
C THR A 195 -13.58 -9.84 5.66
N ILE A 196 -12.64 -10.79 5.67
CA ILE A 196 -12.77 -12.03 6.45
C ILE A 196 -12.80 -11.65 7.91
N THR A 197 -13.95 -11.87 8.52
CA THR A 197 -14.23 -11.51 9.89
C THR A 197 -13.32 -12.28 10.84
N ARG A 198 -12.98 -11.67 12.00
CA ARG A 198 -12.24 -12.36 13.08
C ARG A 198 -12.91 -13.66 13.51
N SER A 199 -14.24 -13.78 13.32
CA SER A 199 -15.04 -14.99 13.53
C SER A 199 -14.75 -16.12 12.53
N GLU A 200 -14.46 -15.82 11.27
CA GLU A 200 -14.11 -16.84 10.26
C GLU A 200 -12.63 -17.24 10.38
N ALA A 201 -11.75 -16.27 10.67
CA ALA A 201 -10.34 -16.54 10.96
C ALA A 201 -10.17 -17.40 12.23
N MET A 202 -10.98 -17.18 13.28
CA MET A 202 -10.99 -18.05 14.47
C MET A 202 -11.55 -19.44 14.16
N ARG A 203 -12.57 -19.58 13.30
CA ARG A 203 -13.08 -20.90 12.87
C ARG A 203 -12.05 -21.71 12.09
N MET A 204 -11.25 -21.05 11.25
CA MET A 204 -10.16 -21.71 10.49
C MET A 204 -8.97 -22.10 11.38
N LEU A 205 -8.71 -21.33 12.45
CA LEU A 205 -7.69 -21.66 13.44
C LEU A 205 -8.15 -22.79 14.39
N SER A 206 -9.44 -22.85 14.74
CA SER A 206 -10.01 -23.95 15.54
C SER A 206 -10.16 -25.27 14.76
N SER A 207 -10.29 -25.22 13.43
CA SER A 207 -10.32 -26.42 12.58
C SER A 207 -8.94 -26.97 12.24
N SER A 208 -7.86 -26.30 12.67
CA SER A 208 -6.47 -26.73 12.44
C SER A 208 -5.83 -27.36 13.69
N SER A 209 -6.58 -27.45 14.80
CA SER A 209 -6.16 -28.06 16.08
C SER A 209 -6.80 -29.42 16.36
N GLU A 210 -7.67 -29.90 15.46
CA GLU A 210 -8.09 -31.29 15.42
C GLU A 210 -7.34 -31.91 14.25
N HIS A 211 -6.18 -32.55 14.47
CA HIS A 211 -5.57 -33.66 13.73
C HIS A 211 -4.33 -34.13 14.52
#